data_AF-A0A661M197-F1
#
_entry.id   AF-A0A661M197-F1
#
_cell.length_a   1.000
_cell.length_b   1.000
_cell.length_c   1.000
_cell.angle_alpha   90.00
_cell.angle_beta   90.00
_cell.angle_gamma   90.00
#
_symmetry.space_group_name_H-M   'P 1'
#
loop_
_entity.id
_entity.type
_entity.pdbx_description
1 polymer ?
#
loop_
_entity_poly.entity_id
_entity_poly.type
_entity_poly.pdbx_seq_one_letter_code
_entity_poly.pdbx_strand_id
1 'polypeptide(L)'
;MDDVKELYEMRGLIEGFLVRKTAESISEDQLEQLRGLMAEHEGVRGPAYTRERLWCDARLHIALASFSGHRVGERFLRQVFDRLYLMYRPERLAMERMREAEKEHKEVYDALAAGDGEQACEIIRKHIQNGRKHILEGLEKEVRRRDSFILWN
;
A
#
# COMPACT_ATOMS: atom_id res chain seq x y z
N MET A 1 14.98 -0.36 -11.12
CA MET A 1 14.06 -1.32 -10.45
C MET A 1 14.50 -1.57 -9.01
N ASP A 2 15.74 -1.29 -8.63
CA ASP A 2 16.23 -1.55 -7.27
C ASP A 2 15.68 -0.54 -6.24
N ASP A 3 15.58 0.75 -6.59
CA ASP A 3 14.87 1.76 -5.78
C ASP A 3 13.46 1.30 -5.37
N VAL A 4 12.74 0.62 -6.26
CA VAL A 4 11.40 0.08 -5.99
C VAL A 4 11.45 -0.98 -4.89
N LYS A 5 12.41 -1.90 -5.01
CA LYS A 5 12.56 -3.00 -4.05
C LYS A 5 12.90 -2.45 -2.68
N GLU A 6 13.82 -1.49 -2.63
CA GLU A 6 14.26 -0.81 -1.40
C GLU A 6 13.12 -0.03 -0.75
N LEU A 7 12.34 0.74 -1.51
CA LEU A 7 11.18 1.46 -0.96
C LEU A 7 10.14 0.51 -0.38
N TYR A 8 9.83 -0.59 -1.06
CA TYR A 8 8.89 -1.59 -0.55
C TYR A 8 9.43 -2.38 0.65
N GLU A 9 10.74 -2.62 0.71
CA GLU A 9 11.38 -3.19 1.90
C GLU A 9 11.27 -2.25 3.10
N MET A 10 11.56 -0.96 2.90
CA MET A 10 11.37 0.07 3.93
C MET A 10 9.91 0.16 4.37
N ARG A 11 8.94 0.08 3.44
CA ARG A 11 7.51 -0.01 3.79
C ARG A 11 7.24 -1.20 4.71
N GLY A 12 7.68 -2.41 4.34
CA GLY A 12 7.44 -3.61 5.15
C GLY A 12 8.00 -3.53 6.57
N LEU A 13 9.18 -2.91 6.72
CA LEU A 13 9.79 -2.68 8.03
C LEU A 13 9.04 -1.63 8.85
N ILE A 14 8.77 -0.47 8.26
CA ILE A 14 8.12 0.65 8.93
C ILE A 14 6.67 0.30 9.27
N GLU A 15 5.88 -0.12 8.29
CA GLU A 15 4.45 -0.37 8.47
C GLU A 15 4.19 -1.58 9.38
N GLY A 16 5.00 -2.65 9.29
CA GLY A 16 4.89 -3.78 10.21
C GLY A 16 5.16 -3.39 11.66
N PHE A 17 6.13 -2.51 11.91
CA PHE A 17 6.35 -1.96 13.26
C PHE A 17 5.17 -1.08 13.71
N LEU A 18 4.71 -0.18 12.84
CA LEU A 18 3.67 0.79 13.18
C LEU A 18 2.31 0.14 13.39
N VAL A 19 1.93 -0.87 12.60
CA VAL A 19 0.62 -1.52 12.76
C VAL A 19 0.50 -2.27 14.08
N ARG A 20 1.59 -2.91 14.56
CA ARG A 20 1.62 -3.55 15.89
C ARG A 20 1.35 -2.53 16.97
N LYS A 21 2.01 -1.39 16.87
CA LYS A 21 1.83 -0.29 17.82
C LYS A 21 0.43 0.34 17.74
N THR A 22 -0.15 0.41 16.54
CA THR A 22 -1.55 0.82 16.36
C THR A 22 -2.48 -0.17 17.08
N ALA A 23 -2.27 -1.48 16.94
CA ALA A 23 -3.10 -2.49 17.61
C ALA A 23 -3.12 -2.40 19.14
N GLU A 24 -2.05 -1.88 19.77
CA GLU A 24 -1.96 -1.70 21.23
C GLU A 24 -2.96 -0.68 21.78
N SER A 25 -3.45 0.25 20.96
CA SER A 25 -4.18 1.43 21.44
C SER A 25 -5.22 2.01 20.49
N ILE A 26 -5.51 1.35 19.37
CA ILE A 26 -6.50 1.83 18.40
C ILE A 26 -7.88 1.94 19.04
N SER A 27 -8.53 3.10 18.88
CA SER A 27 -9.88 3.34 19.39
C SER A 27 -10.96 2.90 18.41
N GLU A 28 -12.20 2.74 18.89
CA GLU A 28 -13.37 2.50 18.04
C GLU A 28 -13.55 3.60 16.98
N ASP A 29 -13.34 4.87 17.36
CA ASP A 29 -13.39 6.00 16.43
C ASP A 29 -12.32 5.90 15.32
N GLN A 30 -11.11 5.42 15.66
CA GLN A 30 -10.04 5.23 14.68
C GLN A 30 -10.30 4.02 13.77
N LEU A 31 -10.92 2.95 14.30
CA LEU A 31 -11.41 1.85 13.48
C LEU A 31 -12.49 2.35 12.50
N GLU A 32 -13.43 3.17 12.95
CA GLU A 32 -14.44 3.71 12.04
C GLU A 32 -13.85 4.63 10.96
N GLN A 33 -12.87 5.47 11.33
CA GLN A 33 -12.09 6.24 10.36
C GLN A 33 -11.39 5.35 9.33
N LEU A 34 -10.79 4.24 9.78
CA LEU A 34 -10.13 3.27 8.89
C LEU A 34 -11.12 2.61 7.93
N ARG A 35 -12.30 2.24 8.42
CA ARG A 35 -13.41 1.71 7.61
C ARG A 35 -13.82 2.69 6.52
N GLY A 36 -13.94 3.98 6.86
CA GLY A 36 -14.23 5.05 5.90
C GLY A 36 -13.16 5.15 4.80
N LEU A 37 -11.88 5.12 5.17
CA LEU A 37 -10.77 5.16 4.20
C LEU A 37 -10.73 3.92 3.29
N MET A 38 -11.06 2.73 3.82
CA MET A 38 -11.22 1.53 3.01
C MET A 38 -12.36 1.69 2.00
N ALA A 39 -13.49 2.24 2.42
CA ALA A 39 -14.62 2.51 1.53
C ALA A 39 -14.27 3.56 0.44
N GLU A 40 -13.51 4.61 0.78
CA GLU A 40 -12.98 5.57 -0.20
C GLU A 40 -12.10 4.86 -1.24
N HIS A 41 -11.16 4.03 -0.80
CA HIS A 41 -10.27 3.28 -1.70
C HIS A 41 -11.04 2.29 -2.59
N GLU A 42 -12.00 1.56 -2.03
CA GLU A 42 -12.93 0.70 -2.77
C GLU A 42 -13.74 1.52 -3.79
N GLY A 43 -14.24 2.69 -3.39
CA GLY A 43 -15.05 3.57 -4.24
C GLY A 43 -14.37 4.02 -5.54
N VAL A 44 -13.04 4.04 -5.58
CA VAL A 44 -12.29 4.34 -6.81
C VAL A 44 -12.38 3.14 -7.77
N ARG A 45 -13.32 3.22 -8.73
CA ARG A 45 -13.56 2.24 -9.80
C ARG A 45 -13.06 2.77 -11.15
N GLY A 46 -12.76 1.86 -12.06
CA GLY A 46 -12.34 2.20 -13.42
C GLY A 46 -11.70 1.01 -14.13
N PRO A 47 -11.44 1.10 -15.44
CA PRO A 47 -10.82 0.01 -16.20
C PRO A 47 -9.29 -0.08 -16.00
N ALA A 48 -8.69 0.88 -15.30
CA ALA A 48 -7.25 0.96 -15.06
C ALA A 48 -6.98 1.43 -13.63
N TYR A 49 -5.80 1.07 -13.13
CA TYR A 49 -5.30 1.58 -11.86
C TYR A 49 -4.92 3.06 -12.02
N THR A 50 -5.49 3.96 -11.22
CA THR A 50 -5.36 5.42 -11.40
C THR A 50 -4.47 6.06 -10.33
N ARG A 51 -4.02 7.31 -10.58
CA ARG A 51 -3.35 8.13 -9.57
C ARG A 51 -4.22 8.37 -8.35
N GLU A 52 -5.51 8.56 -8.55
CA GLU A 52 -6.49 8.68 -7.47
C GLU A 52 -6.50 7.43 -6.59
N ARG A 53 -6.46 6.24 -7.19
CA ARG A 53 -6.41 4.99 -6.41
C ARG A 53 -5.11 4.87 -5.61
N LEU A 54 -3.96 5.17 -6.21
CA LEU A 54 -2.68 5.18 -5.50
C LEU A 54 -2.70 6.18 -4.33
N TRP A 55 -3.38 7.32 -4.50
CA TRP A 55 -3.54 8.30 -3.45
C TRP A 55 -4.43 7.80 -2.30
N CYS A 56 -5.56 7.16 -2.60
CA CYS A 56 -6.43 6.55 -1.58
C CYS A 56 -5.72 5.42 -0.82
N ASP A 57 -4.95 4.58 -1.53
CA ASP A 57 -4.11 3.53 -0.93
C ASP A 57 -3.10 4.14 0.05
N ALA A 58 -2.31 5.12 -0.40
CA ALA A 58 -1.36 5.82 0.46
C ALA A 58 -2.03 6.47 1.68
N ARG A 59 -3.20 7.09 1.52
CA ARG A 59 -3.96 7.69 2.63
C ARG A 59 -4.34 6.66 3.70
N LEU A 60 -4.76 5.47 3.29
CA LEU A 60 -5.08 4.37 4.22
C LEU A 60 -3.83 3.98 5.03
N HIS A 61 -2.72 3.69 4.37
CA HIS A 61 -1.47 3.32 5.04
C HIS A 61 -0.94 4.40 5.99
N ILE A 62 -1.00 5.67 5.58
CA ILE A 62 -0.58 6.80 6.40
C ILE A 62 -1.51 7.00 7.60
N ALA A 63 -2.82 6.81 7.45
CA ALA A 63 -3.74 6.87 8.58
C ALA A 63 -3.44 5.76 9.60
N LEU A 64 -3.27 4.53 9.12
CA LEU A 64 -2.91 3.37 9.93
C LEU A 64 -1.64 3.63 10.75
N ALA A 65 -0.61 4.20 10.10
CA ALA A 65 0.64 4.61 10.72
C ALA A 65 0.45 5.74 11.75
N SER A 66 -0.39 6.74 11.46
CA SER A 66 -0.65 7.86 12.37
C SER A 66 -1.31 7.43 13.68
N PHE A 67 -2.16 6.40 13.64
CA PHE A 67 -2.85 5.86 14.82
C PHE A 67 -1.89 5.27 15.85
N SER A 68 -0.68 4.87 15.45
CA SER A 68 0.36 4.37 16.36
C SER A 68 0.93 5.45 17.30
N GLY A 69 0.68 6.74 17.01
CA GLY A 69 1.31 7.88 17.67
C GLY A 69 2.81 8.05 17.38
N HIS A 70 3.43 7.17 16.58
CA HIS A 70 4.85 7.18 16.31
C HIS A 70 5.21 8.13 15.15
N ARG A 71 5.18 9.43 15.45
CA ARG A 71 5.34 10.55 14.49
C ARG A 71 6.56 10.44 13.55
N VAL A 72 7.69 9.93 14.06
CA VAL A 72 8.91 9.79 13.25
C VAL A 72 8.74 8.72 12.16
N GLY A 73 8.12 7.59 12.51
CA GLY A 73 7.86 6.49 11.58
C GLY A 73 6.83 6.87 10.52
N GLU A 74 5.75 7.54 10.95
CA GLU A 74 4.76 8.11 10.04
C GLU A 74 5.41 9.07 9.03
N ARG A 75 6.29 9.98 9.49
CA ARG A 75 7.00 10.92 8.61
C ARG A 75 7.87 10.20 7.58
N PHE A 76 8.61 9.17 7.97
CA PHE A 76 9.40 8.38 7.03
C PHE A 76 8.51 7.65 6.02
N LEU A 77 7.38 7.11 6.47
CA LEU A 77 6.43 6.45 5.57
C LEU A 77 5.85 7.44 4.53
N ARG A 78 5.53 8.67 4.92
CA ARG A 78 5.09 9.73 3.98
C ARG A 78 6.14 9.99 2.90
N GLN A 79 7.41 10.12 3.28
CA GLN A 79 8.51 10.33 2.32
C GLN A 79 8.66 9.14 1.35
N VAL A 80 8.46 7.91 1.83
CA VAL A 80 8.45 6.74 0.97
C VAL A 80 7.31 6.81 -0.05
N PHE A 81 6.08 7.13 0.38
CA PHE A 81 4.95 7.29 -0.54
C PHE A 81 5.13 8.45 -1.53
N ASP A 82 5.71 9.57 -1.11
CA ASP A 82 6.04 10.69 -2.02
C ASP A 82 6.97 10.23 -3.13
N ARG A 83 8.01 9.44 -2.76
CA ARG A 83 8.94 8.89 -3.74
C ARG A 83 8.27 7.88 -4.66
N LEU A 84 7.42 6.99 -4.14
CA LEU A 84 6.63 6.07 -4.96
C LEU A 84 5.76 6.87 -5.94
N TYR A 85 5.04 7.90 -5.48
CA TYR A 85 4.15 8.70 -6.32
C TYR A 85 4.88 9.42 -7.47
N LEU A 86 6.11 9.89 -7.24
CA LEU A 86 6.95 10.49 -8.27
C LEU A 86 7.50 9.47 -9.26
N MET A 87 7.79 8.25 -8.80
CA MET A 87 8.39 7.19 -9.62
C MET A 87 7.38 6.45 -10.49
N TYR A 88 6.11 6.32 -10.06
CA TYR A 88 5.13 5.48 -10.77
C TYR A 88 4.07 6.26 -11.55
N ARG A 89 3.79 5.72 -12.73
CA ARG A 89 2.62 6.02 -13.56
C ARG A 89 1.60 4.88 -13.37
N PRO A 90 0.65 5.02 -12.42
CA PRO A 90 -0.23 3.94 -12.00
C PRO A 90 -1.10 3.37 -13.13
N GLU A 91 -1.31 4.13 -14.21
CA GLU A 91 -2.18 3.81 -15.35
C GLU A 91 -1.79 2.52 -16.12
N ARG A 92 -0.68 1.88 -15.72
CA ARG A 92 -0.11 0.69 -16.35
C ARG A 92 -0.13 -0.56 -15.45
N LEU A 93 -0.69 -0.47 -14.24
CA LEU A 93 -0.81 -1.59 -13.29
C LEU A 93 -2.07 -2.42 -13.52
N ALA A 94 -2.01 -3.71 -13.18
CA ALA A 94 -3.07 -4.68 -13.42
C ALA A 94 -4.25 -4.51 -12.44
N MET A 95 -5.48 -4.69 -12.94
CA MET A 95 -6.72 -4.59 -12.16
C MET A 95 -6.87 -5.68 -11.09
N GLU A 96 -6.29 -6.87 -11.28
CA GLU A 96 -6.43 -8.00 -10.35
C GLU A 96 -5.91 -7.66 -8.95
N ARG A 97 -4.82 -6.88 -8.88
CA ARG A 97 -4.25 -6.36 -7.64
C ARG A 97 -5.25 -5.60 -6.78
N MET A 98 -6.26 -4.97 -7.38
CA MET A 98 -7.23 -4.15 -6.65
C MET A 98 -8.07 -4.98 -5.69
N ARG A 99 -8.63 -6.09 -6.17
CA ARG A 99 -9.51 -6.95 -5.36
C ARG A 99 -8.72 -7.63 -4.24
N GLU A 100 -7.47 -8.01 -4.53
CA GLU A 100 -6.57 -8.58 -3.54
C GLU A 100 -6.22 -7.55 -2.45
N ALA A 101 -5.87 -6.31 -2.83
CA ALA A 101 -5.58 -5.24 -1.89
C ALA A 101 -6.77 -4.94 -0.96
N GLU A 102 -7.97 -4.86 -1.52
CA GLU A 102 -9.21 -4.62 -0.74
C GLU A 102 -9.44 -5.73 0.30
N LYS A 103 -9.25 -6.98 -0.10
CA LYS A 103 -9.34 -8.12 0.82
C LYS A 103 -8.28 -8.05 1.92
N GLU A 104 -7.02 -7.79 1.55
CA GLU A 104 -5.91 -7.69 2.50
C GLU A 104 -6.11 -6.53 3.49
N HIS A 105 -6.60 -5.37 3.04
CA HIS A 105 -6.94 -4.25 3.94
C HIS A 105 -8.03 -4.64 4.95
N LYS A 106 -9.02 -5.42 4.51
CA LYS A 106 -10.07 -5.93 5.40
C LYS A 106 -9.52 -6.92 6.42
N GLU A 107 -8.59 -7.78 6.03
CA GLU A 107 -7.91 -8.70 6.95
C GLU A 107 -7.09 -7.92 8.00
N VAL A 108 -6.38 -6.84 7.61
CA VAL A 108 -5.69 -5.96 8.57
C VAL A 108 -6.67 -5.30 9.53
N TYR A 109 -7.79 -4.77 9.01
CA TYR A 109 -8.84 -4.17 9.83
C TYR A 109 -9.37 -5.15 10.89
N ASP A 110 -9.66 -6.40 10.49
CA ASP A 110 -10.21 -7.41 11.39
C ASP A 110 -9.22 -7.80 12.48
N ALA A 111 -7.92 -7.93 12.14
CA ALA A 111 -6.87 -8.18 13.12
C ALA A 111 -6.73 -7.01 14.11
N LEU A 112 -6.78 -5.76 13.64
CA LEU A 112 -6.76 -4.57 14.50
C LEU A 112 -7.99 -4.51 15.43
N ALA A 113 -9.18 -4.81 14.92
CA ALA A 113 -10.41 -4.83 15.71
C ALA A 113 -10.40 -5.95 16.77
N ALA A 114 -9.68 -7.04 16.53
CA ALA A 114 -9.44 -8.11 17.49
C ALA A 114 -8.30 -7.82 18.49
N GLY A 115 -7.56 -6.71 18.30
CA GLY A 115 -6.36 -6.40 19.08
C GLY A 115 -5.16 -7.30 18.76
N ASP A 116 -5.20 -8.06 17.66
CA ASP A 116 -4.13 -8.96 17.24
C ASP A 116 -3.10 -8.20 16.38
N GLY A 117 -2.19 -7.51 17.07
CA GLY A 117 -1.14 -6.74 16.42
C GLY A 117 -0.20 -7.58 15.57
N GLU A 118 0.09 -8.83 15.97
CA GLU A 118 1.04 -9.65 15.20
C GLU A 118 0.40 -10.22 13.94
N GLN A 119 -0.85 -10.65 14.01
CA GLN A 119 -1.60 -11.00 12.81
C GLN A 119 -1.70 -9.79 11.85
N ALA A 120 -1.98 -8.59 12.36
CA ALA A 120 -2.03 -7.37 11.54
C ALA A 120 -0.67 -7.07 10.87
N CYS A 121 0.44 -7.31 11.59
CA CYS A 121 1.81 -7.17 11.09
C CYS A 121 2.13 -8.14 9.95
N GLU A 122 1.76 -9.42 10.11
CA GLU A 122 1.96 -10.43 9.08
C GLU A 122 1.16 -10.09 7.81
N ILE A 123 -0.11 -9.71 7.96
CA ILE A 123 -0.98 -9.36 6.84
C ILE A 123 -0.45 -8.12 6.12
N ILE A 124 -0.10 -7.04 6.83
CA ILE A 124 0.38 -5.81 6.16
C ILE A 124 1.71 -6.04 5.42
N ARG A 125 2.62 -6.84 5.98
CA ARG A 125 3.88 -7.19 5.31
C ARG A 125 3.63 -7.99 4.04
N LYS A 126 2.71 -8.96 4.10
CA LYS A 126 2.30 -9.75 2.94
C LYS A 126 1.65 -8.87 1.86
N HIS A 127 0.76 -7.96 2.26
CA HIS A 127 0.15 -6.98 1.37
C HIS A 127 1.22 -6.14 0.63
N ILE A 128 2.21 -5.64 1.37
CA ILE A 128 3.32 -4.85 0.81
C ILE A 128 4.16 -5.70 -0.15
N GLN A 129 4.45 -6.95 0.19
CA GLN A 129 5.18 -7.87 -0.67
C GLN A 129 4.43 -8.17 -1.98
N ASN A 130 3.11 -8.37 -1.90
CA ASN A 130 2.26 -8.56 -3.07
C ASN A 130 2.26 -7.29 -3.93
N GLY A 131 2.07 -6.11 -3.33
CA GLY A 131 2.19 -4.83 -4.01
C GLY A 131 3.52 -4.66 -4.74
N ARG A 132 4.64 -5.03 -4.10
CA ARG A 132 5.99 -5.01 -4.71
C ARG A 132 6.05 -5.88 -5.96
N LYS A 133 5.56 -7.12 -5.88
CA LYS A 133 5.54 -8.05 -7.01
C LYS A 133 4.80 -7.46 -8.19
N HIS A 134 3.59 -6.94 -7.98
CA HIS A 134 2.78 -6.37 -9.05
C HIS A 134 3.41 -5.13 -9.71
N ILE A 135 4.03 -4.25 -8.92
CA ILE A 135 4.73 -3.09 -9.49
C ILE A 135 5.93 -3.53 -10.33
N LEU A 136 6.74 -4.47 -9.85
CA LEU A 136 7.90 -4.96 -10.60
C LEU A 136 7.47 -5.64 -11.91
N GLU A 137 6.43 -6.47 -11.88
CA GLU A 137 5.87 -7.09 -13.09
C GLU A 137 5.34 -6.05 -14.08
N GLY A 138 4.69 -4.99 -13.60
CA GLY A 138 4.25 -3.87 -14.43
C GLY A 138 5.40 -3.15 -15.12
N LEU A 139 6.47 -2.87 -14.37
CA LEU A 139 7.68 -2.24 -14.90
C LEU A 139 8.42 -3.13 -15.93
N GLU A 140 8.52 -4.43 -15.67
CA GLU A 140 9.14 -5.36 -16.63
C GLU A 140 8.38 -5.44 -17.95
N LYS A 141 7.05 -5.42 -17.88
CA LYS A 141 6.20 -5.38 -19.09
C LYS A 141 6.41 -4.08 -19.87
N GLU A 142 6.61 -2.96 -19.18
CA GLU A 142 6.90 -1.67 -19.82
C GLU A 142 8.25 -1.66 -20.53
N VAL A 143 9.31 -2.12 -19.85
CA VAL A 143 10.66 -2.21 -20.44
C VAL A 143 10.61 -3.09 -21.71
N ARG A 144 10.00 -4.28 -21.61
CA ARG A 144 9.83 -5.18 -22.78
C ARG A 144 9.06 -4.53 -23.93
N ARG A 145 7.99 -3.78 -23.63
CA ARG A 145 7.19 -3.09 -24.65
C ARG A 145 7.99 -2.00 -25.35
N ARG A 146 8.78 -1.23 -24.61
CA ARG A 146 9.66 -0.19 -25.16
C ARG A 146 10.72 -0.80 -26.05
N ASP A 147 11.40 -1.85 -25.59
CA ASP A 147 12.49 -2.49 -26.33
C ASP A 147 11.97 -3.17 -27.60
N SER A 148 10.75 -3.74 -27.55
CA SER A 148 10.04 -4.26 -28.73
C SER A 148 9.67 -3.16 -29.74
N PHE A 149 9.58 -1.89 -29.35
CA PHE A 149 9.31 -0.78 -30.27
C PHE A 149 10.60 -0.25 -30.94
N ILE A 150 11.74 -0.42 -30.26
CA ILE A 150 13.07 -0.03 -30.76
C ILE A 150 13.57 -1.04 -31.81
N LEU A 151 13.25 -2.33 -31.68
CA LEU A 151 13.66 -3.38 -32.62
C LEU A 151 12.95 -3.33 -33.99
N TRP A 152 11.94 -2.48 -34.17
CA TRP A 152 11.19 -2.32 -35.42
C TRP A 152 11.38 -0.95 -36.08
N ASN A 153 12.31 -0.14 -35.58
CA ASN A 153 12.81 1.10 -36.20
C ASN A 153 14.29 0.93 -36.56
#